data_AF-A0A7L2GB98-F1
#
_entry.id   AF-A0A7L2GB98-F1
#
_cell.length_a   1.000
_cell.length_b   1.000
_cell.length_c   1.000
_cell.angle_alpha   90.00
_cell.angle_beta   90.00
_cell.angle_gamma   90.00
#
_symmetry.space_group_name_H-M   'P 1'
#
loop_
_entity.id
_entity.type
_entity.pdbx_description
1 polymer ?
#
loop_
_entity_poly.entity_id
_entity_poly.type
_entity_poly.pdbx_seq_one_letter_code
_entity_poly.pdbx_strand_id
1 'polypeptide(L)'
;RSVHNALEKHRRAQLRCCLERLKQQVPVGAGTARSTTLSLLHRARLHIQGLEEQELRARRAKDRLRNRQWSLRRQLELLLSPVGGERARADSLDSQLS
;
A
#
# COMPACT_ATOMS: atom_id res chain seq x y z
N ARG A 1 -38.66 12.84 -33.19
CA ARG A 1 -37.92 13.88 -32.44
C ARG A 1 -38.15 13.81 -30.92
N SER A 2 -39.39 13.66 -30.42
CA SER A 2 -39.69 13.59 -28.97
C SER A 2 -38.98 12.43 -28.23
N VAL A 3 -39.03 11.21 -28.78
CA VAL A 3 -38.35 10.03 -28.20
C VAL A 3 -36.84 10.23 -28.07
N HIS A 4 -36.21 10.80 -29.08
CA HIS A 4 -34.77 11.09 -29.07
C HIS A 4 -34.39 12.08 -27.95
N ASN A 5 -35.18 13.12 -27.73
CA ASN A 5 -34.95 14.08 -26.65
C ASN A 5 -35.13 13.45 -25.25
N ALA A 6 -36.11 12.55 -25.09
CA ALA A 6 -36.33 11.83 -23.85
C ALA A 6 -35.14 10.90 -23.52
N LEU A 7 -34.65 10.17 -24.52
CA LEU A 7 -33.48 9.30 -24.38
C LEU A 7 -32.22 10.10 -24.01
N GLU A 8 -31.96 11.22 -24.69
CA GLU A 8 -30.80 12.07 -24.38
C GLU A 8 -30.90 12.71 -22.98
N LYS A 9 -32.10 13.09 -22.55
CA LYS A 9 -32.34 13.59 -21.19
C LYS A 9 -32.01 12.51 -20.14
N HIS A 10 -32.47 11.27 -20.37
CA HIS A 10 -32.17 10.14 -19.49
C HIS A 10 -30.66 9.86 -19.44
N ARG A 11 -29.99 9.80 -20.59
CA ARG A 11 -28.54 9.59 -20.70
C ARG A 11 -27.74 10.65 -19.94
N ARG A 12 -28.13 11.93 -20.05
CA ARG A 12 -27.49 13.03 -19.31
C ARG A 12 -27.69 12.92 -17.79
N ALA A 13 -28.87 12.48 -17.35
CA ALA A 13 -29.12 12.24 -15.93
C ALA A 13 -28.21 11.12 -15.38
N GLN A 14 -28.10 10.00 -16.10
CA GLN A 14 -27.20 8.91 -15.74
C GLN A 14 -25.73 9.37 -15.65
N LEU A 15 -25.26 10.13 -16.65
CA LEU A 15 -23.90 10.66 -16.65
C LEU A 15 -23.62 11.55 -15.43
N ARG A 16 -24.56 12.43 -15.06
CA ARG A 16 -24.44 13.26 -13.85
C ARG A 16 -24.31 12.41 -12.61
N CYS A 17 -25.14 11.36 -12.45
CA CYS A 17 -25.04 10.45 -11.32
C CYS A 17 -23.67 9.74 -11.26
N CYS A 18 -23.12 9.32 -12.41
CA CYS A 18 -21.78 8.74 -12.45
C CYS A 18 -20.70 9.73 -12.00
N LEU A 19 -20.77 10.99 -12.45
CA LEU A 19 -19.80 12.02 -12.09
C LEU A 19 -19.88 12.41 -10.61
N GLU A 20 -21.07 12.46 -10.02
CA GLU A 20 -21.23 12.72 -8.58
C GLU A 20 -20.64 11.58 -7.73
N ARG A 21 -20.84 10.32 -8.12
CA ARG A 21 -20.17 9.19 -7.44
C ARG A 21 -18.65 9.28 -7.56
N LEU A 22 -18.13 9.66 -8.72
CA LEU A 22 -16.69 9.84 -8.91
C LEU A 22 -16.13 10.95 -7.99
N LYS A 23 -16.85 12.06 -7.83
CA LYS A 23 -16.42 13.14 -6.91
C LYS A 23 -16.29 12.67 -5.46
N GLN A 24 -17.15 11.75 -5.01
CA GLN A 24 -17.09 11.22 -3.65
C GLN A 24 -15.86 10.34 -3.40
N GLN A 25 -15.29 9.73 -4.45
CA GLN A 25 -14.15 8.83 -4.36
C GLN A 25 -12.80 9.55 -4.55
N VAL A 26 -12.80 10.71 -5.22
CA VAL A 26 -11.58 11.46 -5.50
C VAL A 26 -11.33 12.47 -4.38
N PRO A 27 -10.11 12.54 -3.81
CA PRO A 27 -9.81 13.50 -2.75
C PRO A 27 -10.05 14.94 -3.26
N VAL A 28 -10.93 15.65 -2.55
CA VAL A 28 -11.24 17.04 -2.86
C VAL A 28 -10.08 17.89 -2.35
N GLY A 29 -9.20 18.32 -3.26
CA GLY A 29 -8.17 19.30 -2.93
C GLY A 29 -8.81 20.55 -2.30
N ALA A 30 -8.14 21.15 -1.32
CA ALA A 30 -8.65 22.20 -0.42
C ALA A 30 -9.12 23.53 -1.08
N GLY A 31 -9.33 23.57 -2.41
CA GLY A 31 -9.87 24.70 -3.13
C GLY A 31 -11.21 24.37 -3.73
N THR A 32 -12.24 25.14 -3.36
CA THR A 32 -13.57 25.21 -4.00
C THR A 32 -13.53 25.77 -5.44
N ALA A 33 -12.39 25.65 -6.12
CA ALA A 33 -12.26 26.00 -7.53
C ALA A 33 -13.21 25.12 -8.34
N ARG A 34 -14.08 25.77 -9.13
CA ARG A 34 -15.14 25.18 -9.96
C ARG A 34 -14.72 23.82 -10.53
N SER A 35 -15.27 22.75 -9.95
CA SER A 35 -15.01 21.39 -10.43
C SER A 35 -15.66 21.17 -11.80
N THR A 36 -14.90 21.33 -12.88
CA THR A 36 -15.32 20.92 -14.23
C THR A 36 -15.20 19.40 -14.39
N THR A 37 -15.96 18.80 -15.32
CA THR A 37 -15.86 17.37 -15.64
C THR A 37 -14.42 16.96 -15.99
N LEU A 38 -13.70 17.79 -16.75
CA LEU A 38 -12.32 17.52 -17.14
C LEU A 38 -11.37 17.52 -15.92
N SER A 39 -11.49 18.51 -15.03
CA SER A 39 -10.67 18.58 -13.81
C SER A 39 -10.92 17.40 -12.85
N LEU A 40 -12.15 16.87 -12.82
CA LEU A 40 -12.50 15.69 -12.05
C LEU A 40 -11.84 14.43 -12.63
N LEU A 41 -11.96 14.23 -13.94
CA LEU A 41 -11.36 13.07 -14.61
C LEU A 41 -9.83 13.07 -14.50
N HIS A 42 -9.20 14.25 -14.60
CA HIS A 42 -7.76 14.39 -14.41
C HIS A 42 -7.33 14.01 -12.99
N ARG A 43 -8.00 14.56 -11.97
CA ARG A 43 -7.72 14.22 -10.56
C ARG A 43 -8.01 12.75 -10.24
N ALA A 44 -9.04 12.16 -10.80
CA ALA A 44 -9.34 10.74 -10.66
C ALA A 44 -8.17 9.87 -11.15
N ARG A 45 -7.63 10.21 -12.33
CA ARG A 45 -6.46 9.52 -12.89
C ARG A 45 -5.24 9.63 -11.97
N LEU A 46 -4.94 10.85 -11.50
CA LEU A 46 -3.82 11.07 -10.57
C LEU A 46 -4.02 10.35 -9.24
N HIS A 47 -5.26 10.28 -8.75
CA HIS A 47 -5.58 9.58 -7.51
C HIS A 47 -5.31 8.08 -7.64
N ILE A 48 -5.72 7.45 -8.74
CA ILE A 48 -5.42 6.04 -9.03
C ILE A 48 -3.90 5.81 -9.05
N GLN A 49 -3.15 6.63 -9.79
CA GLN A 49 -1.69 6.52 -9.84
C GLN A 49 -1.04 6.66 -8.45
N GLY A 50 -1.52 7.61 -7.65
CA GLY A 50 -1.05 7.79 -6.27
C GLY A 50 -1.35 6.58 -5.38
N LEU A 51 -2.52 5.96 -5.51
CA LEU A 51 -2.87 4.75 -4.78
C LEU A 51 -1.99 3.56 -5.19
N GLU A 52 -1.75 3.37 -6.49
CA GLU A 52 -0.88 2.32 -7.01
C GLU A 52 0.57 2.45 -6.49
N GLU A 53 1.10 3.68 -6.46
CA GLU A 53 2.41 3.95 -5.88
C GLU A 53 2.46 3.68 -4.37
N GLN A 54 1.41 4.08 -3.64
CA GLN A 54 1.31 3.83 -2.20
C GLN A 54 1.26 2.34 -1.89
N GLU A 55 0.49 1.57 -2.66
CA GLU A 55 0.41 0.12 -2.54
C GLU A 55 1.79 -0.53 -2.78
N LEU A 56 2.50 -0.11 -3.83
CA LEU A 56 3.84 -0.61 -4.11
C LEU A 56 4.83 -0.30 -2.97
N ARG A 57 4.81 0.92 -2.43
CA ARG A 57 5.66 1.33 -1.30
C ARG A 57 5.33 0.53 -0.04
N ALA A 58 4.05 0.36 0.27
CA ALA A 58 3.58 -0.42 1.42
C ALA A 58 3.99 -1.90 1.29
N ARG A 59 3.88 -2.48 0.09
CA ARG A 59 4.29 -3.86 -0.17
C ARG A 59 5.79 -4.04 0.04
N ARG A 60 6.63 -3.15 -0.52
CA ARG A 60 8.08 -3.16 -0.29
C ARG A 60 8.43 -3.02 1.18
N ALA A 61 7.75 -2.14 1.92
CA ALA A 61 7.98 -1.97 3.35
C ALA A 61 7.64 -3.27 4.12
N LYS A 62 6.50 -3.91 3.80
CA LYS A 62 6.12 -5.18 4.40
C LYS A 62 7.16 -6.27 4.16
N ASP A 63 7.67 -6.38 2.93
CA ASP A 63 8.66 -7.41 2.59
C ASP A 63 10.00 -7.17 3.30
N ARG A 64 10.46 -5.91 3.41
CA ARG A 64 11.65 -5.58 4.22
C ARG A 64 11.48 -5.99 5.68
N LEU A 65 10.32 -5.69 6.27
CA LEU A 65 10.03 -6.04 7.66
C LEU A 65 9.99 -7.56 7.87
N ARG A 66 9.38 -8.30 6.94
CA ARG A 66 9.34 -9.77 6.97
C ARG A 66 10.75 -10.37 6.90
N ASN A 67 11.58 -9.87 6.00
CA ASN A 67 12.97 -10.33 5.88
C ASN A 67 13.74 -10.05 7.16
N ARG A 68 13.58 -8.86 7.75
CA ARG A 68 14.22 -8.50 9.02
C ARG A 68 13.76 -9.41 10.16
N GLN A 69 12.46 -9.67 10.26
CA GLN A 69 11.90 -10.59 11.25
C GLN A 69 12.48 -12.00 11.09
N TRP A 70 12.57 -12.49 9.85
CA TRP A 70 13.14 -13.81 9.58
C TRP A 70 14.63 -13.89 9.96
N SER A 71 15.43 -12.89 9.60
CA SER A 71 16.85 -12.83 10.00
C SER A 71 17.01 -12.82 11.52
N LEU A 72 16.22 -12.02 12.23
CA LEU A 72 16.27 -11.94 13.69
C LEU A 72 15.87 -13.26 14.36
N ARG A 73 14.83 -13.93 13.84
CA ARG A 73 14.43 -15.26 14.33
C ARG A 73 15.54 -16.29 14.14
N ARG A 74 16.18 -16.33 12.97
CA ARG A 74 17.31 -17.22 12.71
C ARG A 74 18.50 -16.93 13.63
N GLN A 75 18.79 -15.66 13.91
CA GLN A 75 19.85 -15.29 14.87
C GLN A 75 19.51 -15.75 16.29
N LEU A 76 18.26 -15.59 16.72
CA LEU A 76 17.80 -16.10 18.01
C LEU A 76 17.92 -17.63 18.10
N GLU A 77 17.48 -18.35 17.06
CA GLU A 77 17.63 -19.81 16.99
C GLU A 77 19.09 -20.26 17.11
N LEU A 78 20.02 -19.55 16.44
CA LEU A 78 21.46 -19.85 16.54
C LEU A 78 22.02 -19.58 17.94
N LEU A 79 21.62 -18.49 18.59
CA LEU A 79 22.09 -18.13 19.93
C LEU A 79 21.50 -19.04 21.03
N LEU A 80 20.26 -19.48 20.84
CA LEU A 80 19.56 -20.38 21.77
C LEU A 80 19.87 -21.85 21.48
N SER A 81 20.53 -22.17 20.36
CA SER A 81 20.95 -23.53 20.04
C SER A 81 22.01 -23.99 21.06
N PRO A 82 21.81 -25.14 21.73
CA PRO A 82 22.73 -25.65 22.76
C PRO A 82 24.18 -25.74 22.27
N VAL A 83 24.37 -26.01 20.98
CA VAL A 83 25.66 -26.19 20.33
C VAL A 83 26.52 -24.91 20.29
N GLY A 84 25.91 -23.72 20.35
CA GLY A 84 26.62 -22.44 20.28
C GLY A 84 27.09 -21.90 21.64
N GLY A 85 26.34 -22.18 22.71
CA GLY A 85 26.69 -21.76 24.08
C GLY A 85 27.60 -22.73 24.81
N GLU A 86 27.53 -24.02 24.50
CA GLU A 86 28.33 -25.06 25.16
C GLU A 86 29.74 -25.17 24.59
N ARG A 87 29.95 -24.93 23.28
CA ARG A 87 31.31 -24.92 22.69
C ARG A 87 32.19 -23.80 23.24
N ALA A 88 31.63 -22.60 23.40
CA ALA A 88 32.36 -21.50 24.03
C ALA A 88 32.71 -21.76 25.52
N ARG A 89 31.94 -22.60 26.22
CA ARG A 89 32.25 -23.04 27.59
C ARG A 89 33.23 -24.21 27.64
N ALA A 90 33.16 -25.13 26.68
CA ALA A 90 34.07 -26.27 26.58
C ALA A 90 35.51 -25.82 26.28
N ASP A 91 35.69 -24.87 25.36
CA ASP A 91 37.03 -24.35 25.00
C ASP A 91 37.71 -23.59 26.17
N SER A 92 36.92 -23.03 27.09
CA SER A 92 37.43 -22.32 28.27
C SER A 92 37.84 -23.24 29.43
N LEU A 93 37.31 -24.47 29.49
CA LEU A 93 37.67 -25.46 30.50
C LEU A 93 38.90 -26.29 30.09
N ASP A 94 39.10 -26.50 28.79
CA ASP A 94 40.26 -27.24 28.27
C ASP A 94 41.56 -26.42 28.38
N SER A 95 41.46 -25.08 28.34
CA SER A 95 42.59 -24.16 28.50
C SER A 95 43.13 -24.05 29.95
N GLN A 96 42.54 -24.75 30.92
CA GLN A 96 43.00 -24.78 32.33
C GLN A 96 43.69 -26.11 32.71
N LEU A 97 43.77 -27.07 31.79
CA LEU A 97 44.36 -28.40 32.01
C LEU A 97 45.64 -28.67 31.18
N SER A 98 46.22 -27.64 30.56
CA SER A 98 47.56 -27.68 29.95
C SER A 98 48.49 -26.66 30.59
#